data_AF-A0A7K2TQD3-F1
#
_entry.id   AF-A0A7K2TQD3-F1
#
_cell.length_a   1.000
_cell.length_b   1.000
_cell.length_c   1.000
_cell.angle_alpha   90.00
_cell.angle_beta   90.00
_cell.angle_gamma   90.00
#
_symmetry.space_group_name_H-M   'P 1'
#
loop_
_entity.id
_entity.type
_entity.pdbx_description
1 polymer ?
#
loop_
_entity_poly.entity_id
_entity_poly.type
_entity_poly.pdbx_seq_one_letter_code
_entity_poly.pdbx_strand_id
1 'polypeptide(L)'
;MKTKLLALAAALALTGCSGPGPDAPEKGLADPAKKDIAMRLVSSAENSTLDWKAQYGYIEDIGDGRGYTAGVIGFCSGTGDMLKVVERYTAARPGNALERFLPALRAVVGGDSHEGLGDAFTEAWARVADDTAFRRAQDAERDETYFDPAVARAEADGLSALGQFVYYDAFVMHGYADAKGTVGFRTIRAEAVEAADPPSRGGDEEAYLDAFLDARVRAIRQEPSHSDASRVETAQRVFVHEGRLQLETPLVWKVYGESFRIDGP
;
A
#
# COMPACT_ATOMS: atom_id res chain seq x y z
N MET A 1 -32.44 80.16 13.77
CA MET A 1 -32.46 78.83 13.12
C MET A 1 -31.01 78.41 12.92
N LYS A 2 -30.49 77.59 13.83
CA LYS A 2 -30.04 76.20 13.62
C LYS A 2 -28.76 76.06 12.76
N THR A 3 -27.59 75.91 13.41
CA THR A 3 -26.73 74.68 13.51
C THR A 3 -25.88 74.47 12.24
N LYS A 4 -24.58 74.11 12.23
CA LYS A 4 -23.83 73.10 12.99
C LYS A 4 -22.31 73.35 12.97
N LEU A 5 -21.66 73.02 14.10
CA LEU A 5 -20.24 72.66 14.20
C LEU A 5 -19.98 71.38 13.38
N LEU A 6 -18.88 71.34 12.62
CA LEU A 6 -18.30 70.11 12.07
C LEU A 6 -17.29 69.55 13.08
N ALA A 7 -17.59 68.39 13.65
CA ALA A 7 -16.64 67.59 14.41
C ALA A 7 -15.88 66.66 13.45
N LEU A 8 -14.55 66.70 13.50
CA LEU A 8 -13.66 65.82 12.74
C LEU A 8 -13.54 64.49 13.51
N ALA A 9 -14.16 63.43 13.01
CA ALA A 9 -13.99 62.08 13.54
C ALA A 9 -12.81 61.41 12.84
N ALA A 10 -11.76 61.09 13.58
CA ALA A 10 -10.66 60.24 13.13
C ALA A 10 -11.13 58.78 13.13
N ALA A 11 -11.21 58.15 11.96
CA ALA A 11 -11.45 56.73 11.82
C ALA A 11 -10.12 55.98 11.98
N LEU A 12 -9.96 55.25 13.09
CA LEU A 12 -8.91 54.23 13.22
C LEU A 12 -9.29 53.04 12.34
N ALA A 13 -8.53 52.81 11.27
CA ALA A 13 -8.60 51.58 10.49
C ALA A 13 -7.89 50.47 11.27
N LEU A 14 -8.66 49.55 11.85
CA LEU A 14 -8.15 48.28 12.35
C LEU A 14 -7.84 47.39 11.16
N THR A 15 -6.57 47.35 10.75
CA THR A 15 -6.03 46.31 9.87
C THR A 15 -6.08 44.98 10.60
N GLY A 16 -7.12 44.20 10.34
CA GLY A 16 -7.18 42.79 10.73
C GLY A 16 -6.17 42.01 9.90
N CYS A 17 -5.13 41.48 10.53
CA CYS A 17 -4.32 40.42 9.96
C CYS A 17 -5.21 39.19 9.79
N SER A 18 -5.62 38.89 8.56
CA SER A 18 -6.14 37.57 8.21
C SER A 18 -5.01 36.57 8.36
N GLY A 19 -5.03 35.79 9.45
CA GLY A 19 -4.21 34.60 9.57
C GLY A 19 -4.52 33.61 8.45
N PRO A 20 -3.65 32.62 8.20
CA PRO A 20 -3.94 31.55 7.25
C PRO A 20 -5.28 30.90 7.65
N GLY A 21 -6.15 30.69 6.67
CA GLY A 21 -7.43 30.02 6.88
C GLY A 21 -7.23 28.60 7.41
N PRO A 22 -8.28 27.93 7.89
CA PRO A 22 -8.18 26.55 8.34
C PRO A 22 -7.62 25.69 7.19
N ASP A 23 -6.48 25.06 7.42
CA ASP A 23 -5.90 24.08 6.51
C ASP A 23 -6.98 23.05 6.15
N ALA A 24 -7.08 22.72 4.87
CA ALA A 24 -7.95 21.63 4.45
C ALA A 24 -7.57 20.36 5.25
N PRO A 25 -8.54 19.55 5.69
CA PRO A 25 -8.23 18.35 6.45
C PRO A 25 -7.24 17.48 5.68
N GLU A 26 -6.22 17.01 6.39
CA GLU A 26 -5.21 16.11 5.84
C GLU A 26 -5.87 14.89 5.19
N LYS A 27 -5.34 14.49 4.04
CA LYS A 27 -5.89 13.40 3.23
C LYS A 27 -5.16 12.11 3.56
N GLY A 28 -5.89 11.13 4.08
CA GLY A 28 -5.39 9.76 4.24
C GLY A 28 -5.11 9.05 2.91
N LEU A 29 -4.53 7.87 2.99
CA LEU A 29 -4.16 7.03 1.86
C LEU A 29 -5.35 6.63 0.99
N ALA A 30 -6.56 6.61 1.56
CA ALA A 30 -7.81 6.35 0.84
C ALA A 30 -8.20 7.47 -0.15
N ASP A 31 -7.60 8.68 -0.08
CA ASP A 31 -7.76 9.68 -1.13
C ASP A 31 -7.23 9.13 -2.46
N PRO A 32 -7.97 9.27 -3.58
CA PRO A 32 -7.59 8.66 -4.86
C PRO A 32 -6.17 9.01 -5.34
N ALA A 33 -5.69 10.23 -5.08
CA ALA A 33 -4.35 10.62 -5.48
C ALA A 33 -3.28 9.96 -4.59
N LYS A 34 -3.54 9.85 -3.28
CA LYS A 34 -2.65 9.15 -2.34
C LYS A 34 -2.64 7.65 -2.59
N LYS A 35 -3.80 7.05 -2.91
CA LYS A 35 -3.90 5.64 -3.28
C LYS A 35 -3.11 5.34 -4.55
N ASP A 36 -3.19 6.19 -5.57
CA ASP A 36 -2.38 6.02 -6.78
C ASP A 36 -0.87 6.11 -6.50
N ILE A 37 -0.43 7.04 -5.65
CA ILE A 37 0.97 7.08 -5.18
C ILE A 37 1.35 5.77 -4.47
N ALA A 38 0.51 5.26 -3.57
CA ALA A 38 0.73 4.01 -2.86
C ALA A 38 0.91 2.83 -3.83
N MET A 39 0.04 2.72 -4.85
CA MET A 39 0.15 1.66 -5.86
C MET A 39 1.46 1.73 -6.64
N ARG A 40 1.91 2.95 -7.01
CA ARG A 40 3.19 3.15 -7.70
C ARG A 40 4.39 2.77 -6.82
N LEU A 41 4.33 3.11 -5.53
CA LEU A 41 5.37 2.76 -4.56
C LEU A 41 5.47 1.24 -4.41
N VAL A 42 4.35 0.53 -4.21
CA VAL A 42 4.32 -0.94 -4.15
C VAL A 42 4.84 -1.54 -5.45
N SER A 43 4.33 -1.09 -6.61
CA SER A 43 4.75 -1.59 -7.93
C SER A 43 6.25 -1.39 -8.19
N SER A 44 6.88 -0.36 -7.62
CA SER A 44 8.34 -0.19 -7.73
C SER A 44 9.12 -1.28 -7.00
N ALA A 45 8.57 -1.82 -5.90
CA ALA A 45 9.19 -2.89 -5.12
C ALA A 45 8.79 -4.30 -5.60
N GLU A 46 7.58 -4.47 -6.13
CA GLU A 46 7.12 -5.77 -6.64
C GLU A 46 7.57 -6.01 -8.09
N ASN A 47 7.64 -4.94 -8.91
CA ASN A 47 7.79 -5.07 -10.37
C ASN A 47 8.80 -4.08 -10.99
N SER A 48 9.56 -3.34 -10.19
CA SER A 48 10.57 -2.35 -10.66
C SER A 48 10.00 -1.34 -11.68
N THR A 49 8.75 -0.94 -11.52
CA THR A 49 8.06 0.03 -12.40
C THR A 49 7.03 0.85 -11.65
N LEU A 50 6.79 2.10 -12.11
CA LEU A 50 5.69 2.93 -11.61
C LEU A 50 4.38 2.69 -12.38
N ASP A 51 4.41 1.99 -13.51
CA ASP A 51 3.18 1.64 -14.25
C ASP A 51 2.51 0.42 -13.62
N TRP A 52 1.93 0.64 -12.44
CA TRP A 52 1.26 -0.41 -11.67
C TRP A 52 0.06 -1.01 -12.42
N LYS A 53 -0.55 -0.26 -13.35
CA LYS A 53 -1.68 -0.74 -14.15
C LYS A 53 -1.25 -1.72 -15.24
N ALA A 54 0.01 -1.69 -15.69
CA ALA A 54 0.54 -2.72 -16.56
C ALA A 54 0.62 -4.10 -15.87
N GLN A 55 0.57 -4.14 -14.53
CA GLN A 55 0.76 -5.37 -13.75
C GLN A 55 -0.48 -6.24 -13.62
N TYR A 56 -1.68 -5.81 -14.07
CA TYR A 56 -2.87 -6.67 -14.04
C TYR A 56 -2.65 -8.02 -14.77
N GLY A 57 -1.82 -8.03 -15.82
CA GLY A 57 -1.50 -9.22 -16.59
C GLY A 57 -0.19 -9.91 -16.20
N TYR A 58 0.57 -9.35 -15.25
CA TYR A 58 1.81 -9.97 -14.77
C TYR A 58 1.50 -11.33 -14.14
N ILE A 59 2.31 -12.33 -14.46
CA ILE A 59 2.28 -13.66 -13.84
C ILE A 59 3.63 -14.36 -14.08
N GLU A 60 4.29 -14.77 -13.01
CA GLU A 60 5.56 -15.48 -13.03
C GLU A 60 5.72 -16.30 -11.75
N ASP A 61 6.36 -17.46 -11.81
CA ASP A 61 6.92 -18.09 -10.61
C ASP A 61 8.36 -17.59 -10.45
N ILE A 62 8.58 -16.79 -9.42
CA ILE A 62 9.87 -16.15 -9.14
C ILE A 62 10.80 -17.03 -8.29
N GLY A 63 10.43 -18.28 -8.04
CA GLY A 63 11.24 -19.26 -7.30
C GLY A 63 11.30 -19.01 -5.80
N ASP A 64 10.30 -18.33 -5.25
CA ASP A 64 10.24 -17.87 -3.86
C ASP A 64 9.46 -18.84 -2.94
N GLY A 65 8.98 -19.96 -3.50
CA GLY A 65 8.21 -21.00 -2.80
C GLY A 65 6.73 -20.70 -2.65
N ARG A 66 6.19 -19.65 -3.31
CA ARG A 66 4.76 -19.29 -3.31
C ARG A 66 4.01 -19.74 -4.56
N GLY A 67 4.71 -20.39 -5.50
CA GLY A 67 4.20 -20.76 -6.83
C GLY A 67 4.12 -19.55 -7.76
N TYR A 68 3.10 -19.48 -8.60
CA TYR A 68 2.88 -18.30 -9.43
C TYR A 68 2.55 -17.08 -8.58
N THR A 69 3.23 -15.96 -8.83
CA THR A 69 2.96 -14.60 -8.36
C THR A 69 2.39 -13.77 -9.51
N ALA A 70 1.26 -13.09 -9.32
CA ALA A 70 0.55 -12.43 -10.41
C ALA A 70 -0.21 -11.17 -10.00
N GLY A 71 -0.51 -10.31 -10.97
CA GLY A 71 -1.39 -9.16 -10.78
C GLY A 71 -0.77 -7.98 -10.03
N VAL A 72 -1.61 -6.99 -9.73
CA VAL A 72 -1.20 -5.65 -9.25
C VAL A 72 -0.47 -5.58 -7.91
N ILE A 73 -0.54 -6.65 -7.11
CA ILE A 73 0.16 -6.74 -5.81
C ILE A 73 0.83 -8.10 -5.58
N GLY A 74 1.01 -8.90 -6.63
CA GLY A 74 1.65 -10.22 -6.52
C GLY A 74 0.82 -11.27 -5.77
N PHE A 75 -0.45 -11.47 -6.15
CA PHE A 75 -1.26 -12.59 -5.69
C PHE A 75 -0.56 -13.92 -6.01
N CYS A 76 -0.47 -14.83 -5.04
CA CYS A 76 0.22 -16.10 -5.17
C CYS A 76 -0.73 -17.31 -5.22
N SER A 77 -0.44 -18.29 -6.07
CA SER A 77 -1.22 -19.54 -6.12
C SER A 77 -1.12 -20.32 -4.81
N GLY A 78 0.04 -20.28 -4.15
CA GLY A 78 0.31 -20.98 -2.90
C GLY A 78 -0.31 -20.33 -1.65
N THR A 79 -0.56 -19.03 -1.66
CA THR A 79 -1.11 -18.30 -0.48
C THR A 79 -2.63 -18.23 -0.49
N GLY A 80 -3.26 -18.56 -1.62
CA GLY A 80 -4.72 -18.65 -1.80
C GLY A 80 -5.39 -17.34 -2.16
N ASP A 81 -4.69 -16.20 -2.17
CA ASP A 81 -5.23 -14.92 -2.62
C ASP A 81 -5.49 -14.90 -4.15
N MET A 82 -4.63 -15.55 -4.96
CA MET A 82 -4.86 -15.75 -6.39
C MET A 82 -6.14 -16.56 -6.66
N LEU A 83 -6.38 -17.60 -5.87
CA LEU A 83 -7.62 -18.37 -5.93
C LEU A 83 -8.84 -17.46 -5.69
N LYS A 84 -8.79 -16.60 -4.66
CA LYS A 84 -9.88 -15.66 -4.37
C LYS A 84 -10.11 -14.65 -5.51
N VAL A 85 -9.06 -14.19 -6.19
CA VAL A 85 -9.20 -13.34 -7.39
C VAL A 85 -9.97 -14.08 -8.48
N VAL A 86 -9.57 -15.32 -8.79
CA VAL A 86 -10.22 -16.11 -9.85
C VAL A 86 -11.66 -16.49 -9.47
N GLU A 87 -11.94 -16.76 -8.20
CA GLU A 87 -13.30 -16.99 -7.70
C GLU A 87 -14.18 -15.73 -7.85
N ARG A 88 -13.70 -14.55 -7.46
CA ARG A 88 -14.43 -13.28 -7.65
C ARG A 88 -14.66 -12.97 -9.12
N TYR A 89 -13.65 -13.15 -9.96
CA TYR A 89 -13.78 -12.94 -11.40
C TYR A 89 -14.80 -13.90 -12.01
N THR A 90 -14.79 -15.16 -11.58
CA THR A 90 -15.76 -16.17 -12.05
C THR A 90 -17.18 -15.89 -11.58
N ALA A 91 -17.37 -15.40 -10.35
CA ALA A 91 -18.67 -14.95 -9.90
C ALA A 91 -19.21 -13.76 -10.71
N ALA A 92 -18.34 -12.80 -11.06
CA ALA A 92 -18.71 -11.63 -11.86
C ALA A 92 -18.90 -11.95 -13.35
N ARG A 93 -18.16 -12.93 -13.87
CA ARG A 93 -18.18 -13.35 -15.28
C ARG A 93 -18.12 -14.89 -15.39
N PRO A 94 -19.25 -15.61 -15.22
CA PRO A 94 -19.30 -17.04 -15.41
C PRO A 94 -18.89 -17.45 -16.83
N GLY A 95 -18.20 -18.58 -16.99
CA GLY A 95 -17.68 -19.09 -18.25
C GLY A 95 -16.37 -18.43 -18.72
N ASN A 96 -15.69 -17.67 -17.87
CA ASN A 96 -14.44 -17.00 -18.25
C ASN A 96 -13.28 -18.01 -18.42
N ALA A 97 -12.19 -17.55 -19.05
CA ALA A 97 -11.04 -18.40 -19.39
C ALA A 97 -10.28 -18.97 -18.17
N LEU A 98 -10.41 -18.35 -16.99
CA LEU A 98 -9.74 -18.77 -15.75
C LEU A 98 -10.57 -19.77 -14.93
N GLU A 99 -11.89 -19.83 -15.12
CA GLU A 99 -12.80 -20.68 -14.32
C GLU A 99 -12.38 -22.16 -14.31
N ARG A 100 -11.92 -22.69 -15.45
CA ARG A 100 -11.49 -24.08 -15.58
C ARG A 100 -10.33 -24.46 -14.65
N PHE A 101 -9.57 -23.48 -14.17
CA PHE A 101 -8.40 -23.69 -13.30
C PHE A 101 -8.75 -23.67 -11.81
N LEU A 102 -9.99 -23.34 -11.43
CA LEU A 102 -10.39 -23.29 -10.02
C LEU A 102 -10.11 -24.60 -9.23
N PRO A 103 -10.36 -25.81 -9.79
CA PRO A 103 -9.99 -27.05 -9.08
C PRO A 103 -8.47 -27.17 -8.84
N ALA A 104 -7.65 -26.81 -9.83
CA ALA A 104 -6.19 -26.84 -9.71
C ALA A 104 -5.69 -25.79 -8.70
N LEU A 105 -6.19 -24.55 -8.80
CA LEU A 105 -5.87 -23.48 -7.85
C LEU A 105 -6.16 -23.89 -6.40
N ARG A 106 -7.30 -24.53 -6.14
CA ARG A 106 -7.63 -25.06 -4.79
C ARG A 106 -6.68 -26.15 -4.32
N ALA A 107 -6.19 -26.99 -5.23
CA ALA A 107 -5.31 -28.11 -4.89
C ALA A 107 -3.88 -27.65 -4.57
N VAL A 108 -3.42 -26.54 -5.16
CA VAL A 108 -2.04 -26.05 -4.99
C VAL A 108 -1.87 -25.06 -3.83
N VAL A 109 -2.95 -24.58 -3.20
CA VAL A 109 -2.86 -23.74 -2.00
C VAL A 109 -2.05 -24.45 -0.92
N GLY A 110 -1.09 -23.74 -0.34
CA GLY A 110 -0.17 -24.22 0.71
C GLY A 110 1.20 -24.67 0.19
N GLY A 111 1.47 -24.57 -1.11
CA GLY A 111 2.78 -24.85 -1.70
C GLY A 111 3.02 -24.14 -3.03
N ASP A 112 4.07 -24.54 -3.73
CA ASP A 112 4.56 -23.96 -4.99
C ASP A 112 4.24 -24.82 -6.23
N SER A 113 3.32 -25.78 -6.10
CA SER A 113 2.98 -26.68 -7.21
C SER A 113 2.28 -25.95 -8.37
N HIS A 114 2.64 -26.32 -9.59
CA HIS A 114 1.99 -25.87 -10.83
C HIS A 114 1.04 -26.92 -11.43
N GLU A 115 0.75 -28.01 -10.72
CA GLU A 115 -0.07 -29.11 -11.21
C GLU A 115 -1.47 -28.62 -11.64
N GLY A 116 -1.80 -28.87 -12.92
CA GLY A 116 -3.09 -28.46 -13.50
C GLY A 116 -3.19 -26.98 -13.91
N LEU A 117 -2.12 -26.19 -13.75
CA LEU A 117 -2.03 -24.79 -14.18
C LEU A 117 -1.18 -24.65 -15.46
N GLY A 118 0.15 -24.58 -15.30
CA GLY A 118 1.15 -24.47 -16.37
C GLY A 118 0.94 -23.30 -17.34
N ASP A 119 1.53 -23.41 -18.54
CA ASP A 119 1.46 -22.38 -19.59
C ASP A 119 0.02 -22.01 -19.98
N ALA A 120 -0.89 -22.99 -19.96
CA ALA A 120 -2.29 -22.74 -20.26
C ALA A 120 -2.95 -21.77 -19.28
N PHE A 121 -2.50 -21.76 -18.01
CA PHE A 121 -2.98 -20.83 -17.00
C PHE A 121 -2.37 -19.44 -17.17
N THR A 122 -1.04 -19.35 -17.36
CA THR A 122 -0.37 -18.05 -17.54
C THR A 122 -0.84 -17.33 -18.82
N GLU A 123 -1.02 -18.07 -19.91
CA GLU A 123 -1.62 -17.52 -21.15
C GLU A 123 -3.06 -17.05 -20.93
N ALA A 124 -3.86 -17.79 -20.17
CA ALA A 124 -5.24 -17.41 -19.87
C ALA A 124 -5.31 -16.17 -18.99
N TRP A 125 -4.40 -16.05 -18.01
CA TRP A 125 -4.26 -14.89 -17.15
C TRP A 125 -3.94 -13.63 -17.96
N ALA A 126 -2.89 -13.69 -18.78
CA ALA A 126 -2.49 -12.60 -19.66
C ALA A 126 -3.63 -12.19 -20.62
N ARG A 127 -4.39 -13.16 -21.16
CA ARG A 127 -5.51 -12.90 -22.07
C ARG A 127 -6.65 -12.10 -21.45
N VAL A 128 -6.92 -12.29 -20.15
CA VAL A 128 -8.01 -11.59 -19.45
C VAL A 128 -7.56 -10.30 -18.78
N ALA A 129 -6.27 -9.94 -18.88
CA ALA A 129 -5.69 -8.77 -18.20
C ALA A 129 -6.36 -7.43 -18.56
N ASP A 130 -6.95 -7.31 -19.75
CA ASP A 130 -7.70 -6.13 -20.20
C ASP A 130 -9.20 -6.20 -19.88
N ASP A 131 -9.71 -7.32 -19.37
CA ASP A 131 -11.10 -7.42 -18.95
C ASP A 131 -11.34 -6.57 -17.69
N THR A 132 -12.30 -5.65 -17.79
CA THR A 132 -12.70 -4.79 -16.67
C THR A 132 -13.20 -5.58 -15.47
N ALA A 133 -13.89 -6.71 -15.68
CA ALA A 133 -14.34 -7.57 -14.59
C ALA A 133 -13.17 -8.25 -13.86
N PHE A 134 -12.11 -8.63 -14.60
CA PHE A 134 -10.92 -9.22 -14.01
C PHE A 134 -10.11 -8.18 -13.22
N ARG A 135 -9.92 -6.98 -13.78
CA ARG A 135 -9.26 -5.86 -13.07
C ARG A 135 -10.00 -5.50 -11.77
N ARG A 136 -11.33 -5.43 -11.82
CA ARG A 136 -12.15 -5.20 -10.62
C ARG A 136 -12.04 -6.31 -9.58
N ALA A 137 -11.91 -7.57 -10.01
CA ALA A 137 -11.69 -8.68 -9.09
C ALA A 137 -10.33 -8.58 -8.37
N GLN A 138 -9.28 -8.18 -9.08
CA GLN A 138 -7.98 -7.89 -8.48
C GLN A 138 -8.03 -6.68 -7.54
N ASP A 139 -8.65 -5.58 -7.96
CA ASP A 139 -8.82 -4.38 -7.13
C ASP A 139 -9.58 -4.70 -5.84
N ALA A 140 -10.64 -5.52 -5.92
CA ALA A 140 -11.43 -5.92 -4.77
C ALA A 140 -10.64 -6.82 -3.80
N GLU A 141 -9.89 -7.82 -4.29
CA GLU A 141 -9.04 -8.63 -3.39
C GLU A 141 -7.92 -7.79 -2.76
N ARG A 142 -7.28 -6.90 -3.53
CA ARG A 142 -6.29 -5.95 -2.97
C ARG A 142 -6.92 -5.13 -1.85
N ASP A 143 -8.09 -4.56 -2.11
CA ASP A 143 -8.72 -3.62 -1.20
C ASP A 143 -9.22 -4.31 0.07
N GLU A 144 -10.01 -5.38 -0.08
CA GLU A 144 -10.64 -6.08 1.04
C GLU A 144 -9.63 -6.83 1.92
N THR A 145 -8.57 -7.40 1.35
CA THR A 145 -7.62 -8.23 2.10
C THR A 145 -6.41 -7.44 2.63
N TYR A 146 -5.97 -6.39 1.93
CA TYR A 146 -4.72 -5.70 2.24
C TYR A 146 -4.91 -4.22 2.55
N PHE A 147 -5.48 -3.46 1.61
CA PHE A 147 -5.50 -1.99 1.70
C PHE A 147 -6.41 -1.49 2.82
N ASP A 148 -7.69 -1.86 2.80
CA ASP A 148 -8.69 -1.38 3.75
C ASP A 148 -8.34 -1.77 5.21
N PRO A 149 -7.95 -3.03 5.53
CA PRO A 149 -7.57 -3.36 6.90
C PRO A 149 -6.28 -2.68 7.35
N ALA A 150 -5.31 -2.45 6.45
CA ALA A 150 -4.08 -1.74 6.78
C ALA A 150 -4.35 -0.26 7.09
N VAL A 151 -5.12 0.42 6.23
CA VAL A 151 -5.50 1.82 6.40
C VAL A 151 -6.33 1.98 7.67
N ALA A 152 -7.35 1.16 7.90
CA ALA A 152 -8.17 1.23 9.11
C ALA A 152 -7.35 1.02 10.40
N ARG A 153 -6.36 0.12 10.37
CA ARG A 153 -5.46 -0.11 11.52
C ARG A 153 -4.53 1.08 11.75
N ALA A 154 -4.00 1.68 10.69
CA ALA A 154 -3.15 2.86 10.76
C ALA A 154 -3.92 4.09 11.26
N GLU A 155 -5.15 4.30 10.79
CA GLU A 155 -6.04 5.35 11.30
C GLU A 155 -6.34 5.16 12.79
N ALA A 156 -6.58 3.92 13.24
CA ALA A 156 -6.75 3.62 14.67
C ALA A 156 -5.48 3.86 15.50
N ASP A 157 -4.30 3.83 14.88
CA ASP A 157 -3.02 4.22 15.48
C ASP A 157 -2.75 5.73 15.36
N GLY A 158 -3.61 6.49 14.69
CA GLY A 158 -3.47 7.92 14.50
C GLY A 158 -2.41 8.30 13.46
N LEU A 159 -2.14 7.42 12.50
CA LEU A 159 -1.09 7.62 11.51
C LEU A 159 -1.54 8.42 10.29
N SER A 160 -0.61 9.24 9.80
CA SER A 160 -0.65 9.98 8.54
C SER A 160 -0.74 9.08 7.30
N ALA A 161 -0.81 9.68 6.11
CA ALA A 161 -0.82 8.93 4.85
C ALA A 161 0.46 8.09 4.66
N LEU A 162 1.63 8.56 5.11
CA LEU A 162 2.87 7.78 5.08
C LEU A 162 2.78 6.56 6.00
N GLY A 163 2.32 6.73 7.24
CA GLY A 163 2.15 5.60 8.15
C GLY A 163 1.13 4.58 7.67
N GLN A 164 0.03 5.04 7.06
CA GLN A 164 -0.93 4.18 6.37
C GLN A 164 -0.28 3.40 5.22
N PHE A 165 0.59 4.04 4.41
CA PHE A 165 1.33 3.35 3.36
C PHE A 165 2.32 2.32 3.92
N VAL A 166 3.05 2.67 4.99
CA VAL A 166 3.97 1.75 5.67
C VAL A 166 3.24 0.49 6.15
N TYR A 167 2.03 0.64 6.70
CA TYR A 167 1.20 -0.51 7.08
C TYR A 167 0.73 -1.30 5.86
N TYR A 168 0.23 -0.62 4.83
CA TYR A 168 -0.27 -1.27 3.62
C TYR A 168 0.83 -2.11 2.94
N ASP A 169 2.02 -1.55 2.76
CA ASP A 169 3.16 -2.24 2.17
C ASP A 169 3.62 -3.44 3.03
N ALA A 170 3.51 -3.33 4.36
CA ALA A 170 3.76 -4.45 5.26
C ALA A 170 2.69 -5.56 5.15
N PHE A 171 1.41 -5.20 4.99
CA PHE A 171 0.35 -6.18 4.71
C PHE A 171 0.59 -6.93 3.40
N VAL A 172 0.97 -6.22 2.34
CA VAL A 172 1.27 -6.83 1.03
C VAL A 172 2.39 -7.86 1.16
N MET A 173 3.51 -7.51 1.79
CA MET A 173 4.67 -8.39 1.86
C MET A 173 4.53 -9.51 2.89
N HIS A 174 4.00 -9.21 4.08
CA HIS A 174 4.05 -10.12 5.23
C HIS A 174 2.72 -10.83 5.50
N GLY A 175 1.61 -10.38 4.90
CA GLY A 175 0.28 -10.75 5.33
C GLY A 175 -0.02 -10.31 6.78
N TYR A 176 -1.22 -10.62 7.25
CA TYR A 176 -1.65 -10.19 8.59
C TYR A 176 -1.00 -10.99 9.73
N ALA A 177 -0.95 -12.31 9.62
CA ALA A 177 -0.53 -13.22 10.69
C ALA A 177 0.79 -13.91 10.33
N ASP A 178 1.51 -14.37 11.34
CA ASP A 178 2.72 -15.16 11.14
C ASP A 178 2.40 -16.48 10.42
N ALA A 179 3.27 -16.87 9.50
CA ALA A 179 3.26 -18.18 8.88
C ALA A 179 4.55 -18.94 9.26
N LYS A 180 4.64 -20.20 8.86
CA LYS A 180 5.81 -21.03 9.20
C LYS A 180 7.08 -20.41 8.61
N GLY A 181 7.94 -19.90 9.49
CA GLY A 181 9.23 -19.32 9.10
C GLY A 181 9.18 -17.85 8.68
N THR A 182 8.03 -17.17 8.83
CA THR A 182 7.86 -15.77 8.48
C THR A 182 7.25 -14.99 9.64
N VAL A 183 7.43 -13.66 9.64
CA VAL A 183 6.85 -12.76 10.66
C VAL A 183 5.79 -11.90 9.98
N GLY A 184 4.55 -11.96 10.48
CA GLY A 184 3.42 -11.24 9.92
C GLY A 184 3.26 -9.82 10.47
N PHE A 185 2.41 -9.01 9.82
CA PHE A 185 2.12 -7.63 10.22
C PHE A 185 1.75 -7.49 11.71
N ARG A 186 0.92 -8.40 12.24
CA ARG A 186 0.48 -8.36 13.64
C ARG A 186 1.66 -8.33 14.62
N THR A 187 2.69 -9.14 14.35
CA THR A 187 3.88 -9.26 15.21
C THR A 187 4.80 -8.06 15.03
N ILE A 188 5.03 -7.62 13.78
CA ILE A 188 5.79 -6.40 13.48
C ILE A 188 5.20 -5.19 14.23
N ARG A 189 3.88 -5.01 14.13
CA ARG A 189 3.18 -3.92 14.82
C ARG A 189 3.28 -4.05 16.35
N ALA A 190 3.16 -5.26 16.89
CA ALA A 190 3.26 -5.47 18.33
C ALA A 190 4.65 -5.06 18.85
N GLU A 191 5.73 -5.48 18.16
CA GLU A 191 7.10 -5.05 18.51
C GLU A 191 7.27 -3.52 18.43
N ALA A 192 6.70 -2.88 17.41
CA ALA A 192 6.75 -1.43 17.25
C ALA A 192 6.08 -0.69 18.42
N VAL A 193 4.88 -1.14 18.81
CA VAL A 193 4.10 -0.53 19.92
C VAL A 193 4.78 -0.70 21.27
N GLU A 194 5.52 -1.80 21.49
CA GLU A 194 6.32 -1.98 22.70
C GLU A 194 7.56 -1.07 22.73
N ALA A 195 8.07 -0.67 21.56
CA ALA A 195 9.25 0.18 21.43
C ALA A 195 8.92 1.69 21.44
N ALA A 196 7.80 2.09 20.86
CA ALA A 196 7.34 3.47 20.79
C ALA A 196 5.81 3.54 20.81
N ASP A 197 5.24 4.49 21.57
CA ASP A 197 3.80 4.73 21.56
C ASP A 197 3.37 5.29 20.20
N PRO A 198 2.29 4.78 19.58
CA PRO A 198 1.72 5.39 18.38
C PRO A 198 1.06 6.74 18.70
N PRO A 199 0.80 7.59 17.70
CA PRO A 199 0.12 8.89 17.89
C PRO A 199 -1.21 8.81 18.64
N SER A 200 -1.99 7.74 18.46
CA SER A 200 -3.24 7.55 19.21
C SER A 200 -3.06 7.35 20.72
N ARG A 201 -1.81 7.12 21.18
CA ARG A 201 -1.40 7.08 22.58
C ARG A 201 -0.54 8.29 22.99
N GLY A 202 -0.46 9.31 22.15
CA GLY A 202 0.29 10.55 22.40
C GLY A 202 1.78 10.46 22.08
N GLY A 203 2.23 9.42 21.38
CA GLY A 203 3.61 9.32 20.91
C GLY A 203 3.87 10.14 19.64
N ASP A 204 5.14 10.34 19.33
CA ASP A 204 5.61 10.99 18.11
C ASP A 204 5.49 10.04 16.92
N GLU A 205 4.93 10.51 15.80
CA GLU A 205 4.68 9.65 14.65
C GLU A 205 5.97 9.17 13.98
N GLU A 206 6.96 10.04 13.80
CA GLU A 206 8.23 9.67 13.16
C GLU A 206 8.96 8.62 14.01
N ALA A 207 9.01 8.81 15.33
CA ALA A 207 9.58 7.82 16.26
C ALA A 207 8.83 6.48 16.21
N TYR A 208 7.50 6.51 16.14
CA TYR A 208 6.70 5.30 16.00
C TYR A 208 6.97 4.57 14.67
N LEU A 209 6.98 5.31 13.56
CA LEU A 209 7.25 4.75 12.24
C LEU A 209 8.68 4.20 12.17
N ASP A 210 9.66 4.85 12.78
CA ASP A 210 11.02 4.33 12.83
C ASP A 210 11.10 3.00 13.59
N ALA A 211 10.43 2.89 14.74
CA ALA A 211 10.32 1.64 15.49
C ALA A 211 9.61 0.53 14.69
N PHE A 212 8.55 0.89 13.95
CA PHE A 212 7.83 -0.05 13.09
C PHE A 212 8.71 -0.55 11.94
N LEU A 213 9.38 0.36 11.25
CA LEU A 213 10.27 0.02 10.14
C LEU A 213 11.48 -0.80 10.62
N ASP A 214 11.97 -0.60 11.85
CA ASP A 214 13.01 -1.44 12.44
C ASP A 214 12.54 -2.88 12.68
N ALA A 215 11.34 -3.04 13.24
CA ALA A 215 10.71 -4.35 13.38
C ALA A 215 10.50 -5.01 12.00
N ARG A 216 10.08 -4.23 11.02
CA ARG A 216 9.85 -4.71 9.66
C ARG A 216 11.15 -5.14 8.97
N VAL A 217 12.24 -4.39 9.09
CA VAL A 217 13.54 -4.78 8.54
C VAL A 217 14.03 -6.10 9.16
N ARG A 218 13.82 -6.29 10.47
CA ARG A 218 14.12 -7.59 11.11
C ARG A 218 13.28 -8.72 10.55
N ALA A 219 11.99 -8.50 10.28
CA ALA A 219 11.11 -9.47 9.66
C ALA A 219 11.56 -9.82 8.23
N ILE A 220 11.85 -8.83 7.39
CA ILE A 220 12.36 -9.02 6.02
C ILE A 220 13.66 -9.83 6.04
N ARG A 221 14.60 -9.51 6.92
CA ARG A 221 15.88 -10.25 6.99
C ARG A 221 15.75 -11.70 7.47
N GLN A 222 14.61 -12.07 8.06
CA GLN A 222 14.30 -13.45 8.45
C GLN A 222 13.52 -14.21 7.37
N GLU A 223 12.98 -13.52 6.37
CA GLU A 223 12.18 -14.11 5.32
C GLU A 223 13.07 -14.99 4.40
N PRO A 224 12.79 -16.30 4.28
CA PRO A 224 13.63 -17.19 3.48
C PRO A 224 13.65 -16.84 1.98
N SER A 225 12.56 -16.26 1.51
CA SER A 225 12.29 -15.99 0.10
C SER A 225 12.84 -14.63 -0.37
N HIS A 226 13.02 -13.67 0.53
CA HIS A 226 13.43 -12.30 0.19
C HIS A 226 14.01 -11.55 1.38
N SER A 227 15.30 -11.18 1.35
CA SER A 227 15.98 -10.50 2.46
C SER A 227 16.45 -9.07 2.16
N ASP A 228 16.23 -8.59 0.93
CA ASP A 228 16.53 -7.20 0.57
C ASP A 228 15.51 -6.26 1.22
N ALA A 229 16.01 -5.30 2.00
CA ALA A 229 15.16 -4.37 2.75
C ALA A 229 15.10 -2.98 2.12
N SER A 230 15.52 -2.79 0.86
CA SER A 230 15.59 -1.48 0.19
C SER A 230 14.23 -0.77 0.09
N ARG A 231 13.12 -1.52 -0.04
CA ARG A 231 11.75 -0.97 0.03
C ARG A 231 11.47 -0.24 1.35
N VAL A 232 12.19 -0.57 2.41
CA VAL A 232 12.18 0.13 3.69
C VAL A 232 13.33 1.14 3.76
N GLU A 233 14.57 0.65 3.71
CA GLU A 233 15.79 1.39 4.05
C GLU A 233 16.07 2.57 3.10
N THR A 234 15.76 2.43 1.81
CA THR A 234 16.03 3.44 0.79
C THR A 234 14.76 4.03 0.17
N ALA A 235 13.60 3.81 0.81
CA ALA A 235 12.32 4.40 0.42
C ALA A 235 11.52 4.88 1.64
N GLN A 236 10.81 4.00 2.35
CA GLN A 236 9.95 4.42 3.47
C GLN A 236 10.70 5.20 4.55
N ARG A 237 11.90 4.73 4.91
CA ARG A 237 12.77 5.39 5.89
C ARG A 237 13.18 6.79 5.44
N VAL A 238 13.44 6.95 4.14
CA VAL A 238 13.78 8.25 3.54
C VAL A 238 12.61 9.21 3.70
N PHE A 239 11.39 8.76 3.42
CA PHE A 239 10.19 9.60 3.57
C PHE A 239 9.93 10.01 5.02
N VAL A 240 10.17 9.09 5.99
CA VAL A 240 10.08 9.41 7.42
C VAL A 240 11.11 10.48 7.79
N HIS A 241 12.39 10.28 7.44
CA HIS A 241 13.46 11.23 7.79
C HIS A 241 13.34 12.58 7.07
N GLU A 242 12.66 12.64 5.93
CA GLU A 242 12.34 13.88 5.24
C GLU A 242 11.07 14.57 5.76
N GLY A 243 10.38 13.99 6.75
CA GLY A 243 9.12 14.52 7.30
C GLY A 243 7.96 14.50 6.32
N ARG A 244 7.95 13.57 5.35
CA ARG A 244 6.92 13.45 4.31
C ARG A 244 5.67 12.71 4.79
N LEU A 245 5.16 13.09 5.97
CA LEU A 245 4.08 12.37 6.64
C LEU A 245 2.79 12.30 5.79
N GLN A 246 2.48 13.31 4.97
CA GLN A 246 1.33 13.21 4.07
C GLN A 246 1.67 12.60 2.70
N LEU A 247 2.83 11.97 2.49
CA LEU A 247 3.30 11.54 1.15
C LEU A 247 3.28 12.69 0.14
N GLU A 248 3.85 13.83 0.51
CA GLU A 248 3.90 15.03 -0.31
C GLU A 248 4.95 14.86 -1.42
N THR A 249 4.52 14.99 -2.66
CA THR A 249 5.41 14.99 -3.82
C THR A 249 6.23 16.29 -3.89
N PRO A 250 7.45 16.27 -4.46
CA PRO A 250 8.07 15.13 -5.12
C PRO A 250 8.59 14.07 -4.14
N LEU A 251 8.39 12.79 -4.48
CA LEU A 251 8.95 11.64 -3.78
C LEU A 251 10.09 11.07 -4.63
N VAL A 252 11.24 10.81 -4.01
CA VAL A 252 12.41 10.20 -4.66
C VAL A 252 12.91 9.07 -3.77
N TRP A 253 13.13 7.89 -4.34
CA TRP A 253 13.57 6.74 -3.57
C TRP A 253 14.36 5.75 -4.44
N LYS A 254 14.89 4.71 -3.79
CA LYS A 254 15.49 3.57 -4.47
C LYS A 254 14.95 2.25 -3.95
N VAL A 255 14.79 1.28 -4.86
CA VAL A 255 14.52 -0.13 -4.54
C VAL A 255 15.40 -0.97 -5.45
N TYR A 256 16.07 -1.99 -4.91
CA TYR A 256 17.03 -2.86 -5.62
C TYR A 256 18.13 -2.11 -6.39
N GLY A 257 18.49 -0.90 -5.92
CA GLY A 257 19.48 -0.03 -6.55
C GLY A 257 18.93 0.86 -7.68
N GLU A 258 17.72 0.62 -8.15
CA GLU A 258 17.05 1.44 -9.16
C GLU A 258 16.44 2.69 -8.52
N SER A 259 16.45 3.82 -9.25
CA SER A 259 15.96 5.11 -8.75
C SER A 259 14.60 5.44 -9.34
N PHE A 260 13.67 5.80 -8.48
CA PHE A 260 12.31 6.15 -8.83
C PHE A 260 11.96 7.56 -8.36
N ARG A 261 11.02 8.19 -9.07
CA ARG A 261 10.54 9.53 -8.75
C ARG A 261 9.07 9.68 -9.11
N ILE A 262 8.30 10.27 -8.21
CA ILE A 262 6.96 10.80 -8.49
C ILE A 262 7.06 12.31 -8.34
N ASP A 263 6.85 13.04 -9.44
CA ASP A 263 6.83 14.50 -9.45
C ASP A 263 5.56 15.07 -8.80
N GLY A 264 5.66 16.33 -8.37
CA GLY A 264 4.50 17.10 -7.97
C GLY A 264 3.65 17.54 -9.18
N PRO A 265 2.41 17.99 -8.94
CA PRO A 265 1.59 18.63 -9.96
C PRO A 265 2.23 19.89 -10.55
#